data_AF-O30877-F1
#
_entry.id   AF-O30877-F1
#
_cell.length_a   1.000
_cell.length_b   1.000
_cell.length_c   1.000
_cell.angle_alpha   90.00
_cell.angle_beta   90.00
_cell.angle_gamma   90.00
#
_symmetry.space_group_name_H-M   'P 1'
#
loop_
_entity.id
_entity.type
_entity.pdbx_description
1 polymer ?
#
loop_
_entity_poly.entity_id
_entity_poly.type
_entity_poly.pdbx_seq_one_letter_code
_entity_poly.pdbx_strand_id
1 'polypeptide(L)'
;MNGLEKTSNSDESFDFVFNHVFRRSGSEVQKRIDALKIGQKMQDLPEELWHDSFRYYVKEDPNRRGGPNMRMIRLDPSKPSLTVTGYIFNKFVHPYENRFITVREAARLQGFPDSLKFEGSLTSTQMQVGNAVPVQLAKAVFEAVLISVRKLGYGKRNLTAFSLFSGAGGLDIGAEQATYKSMKIETLVTLDNWKDACDTLRGFYQGRTSVLQGDISEIQDPKLLWHQESQHDQIPDIVFGGPPCQAFSQAGKQKATNDPRGNLIYEYLRFIEKINPPFFVMENVANLKGVQRGELYQDILERMSNLGYNVTVAPLLAADYGAPQLRKRLIFLGCKKEFGVMELPVPTHSNTPDLLSPNPYVTVGEAFKGLPKLV
;
A
#
# COMPACT_ATOMS: atom_id res chain seq x y z
N MET A 1 34.02 -8.06 10.56
CA MET A 1 33.95 -6.66 11.03
C MET A 1 34.17 -5.79 9.79
N ASN A 2 33.24 -5.01 9.25
CA ASN A 2 31.93 -4.56 9.72
C ASN A 2 30.92 -4.68 8.57
N GLY A 3 29.78 -5.30 8.85
CA GLY A 3 28.57 -5.12 8.07
C GLY A 3 27.97 -3.75 8.40
N LEU A 4 27.56 -3.04 7.36
CA LEU A 4 26.62 -1.94 7.46
C LEU A 4 25.54 -2.20 6.41
N GLU A 5 24.43 -2.74 6.91
CA GLU A 5 23.14 -2.81 6.24
C GLU A 5 22.64 -1.38 6.02
N LYS A 6 22.45 -1.00 4.75
CA LYS A 6 21.74 0.23 4.38
C LYS A 6 20.25 -0.09 4.28
N THR A 7 19.53 0.07 5.39
CA THR A 7 18.07 0.07 5.42
C THR A 7 17.56 1.51 5.58
N SER A 8 17.13 2.09 4.45
CA SER A 8 16.44 3.37 4.24
C SER A 8 17.25 4.69 4.11
N ASN A 9 16.82 5.44 3.08
CA ASN A 9 16.84 6.89 2.85
C ASN A 9 18.19 7.59 2.66
N SER A 10 18.56 7.68 1.38
CA SER A 10 19.70 8.39 0.79
C SER A 10 20.26 9.58 1.61
N ASP A 11 21.52 9.48 2.00
CA ASP A 11 22.42 10.59 2.36
C ASP A 11 22.76 11.51 1.15
N GLU A 12 21.96 11.48 0.09
CA GLU A 12 22.10 12.37 -1.06
C GLU A 12 21.11 13.53 -0.90
N SER A 13 21.63 14.74 -0.73
CA SER A 13 20.84 15.97 -0.83
C SER A 13 20.42 16.16 -2.28
N PHE A 14 19.17 15.86 -2.60
CA PHE A 14 18.60 16.21 -3.91
C PHE A 14 18.16 17.67 -3.90
N ASP A 15 18.71 18.49 -4.81
CA ASP A 15 18.28 19.89 -5.00
C ASP A 15 16.82 20.01 -5.47
N PHE A 16 16.22 18.91 -5.93
CA PHE A 16 14.82 18.85 -6.38
C PHE A 16 14.17 17.51 -6.03
N VAL A 17 13.01 17.53 -5.37
CA VAL A 17 12.23 16.32 -5.06
C VAL A 17 10.87 16.39 -5.75
N PHE A 18 10.54 15.36 -6.53
CA PHE A 18 9.28 15.32 -7.27
C PHE A 18 8.05 15.30 -6.36
N ASN A 19 6.99 15.96 -6.81
CA ASN A 19 5.69 16.04 -6.14
C ASN A 19 5.75 16.65 -4.72
N HIS A 20 6.80 17.41 -4.41
CA HIS A 20 6.94 18.18 -3.17
C HIS A 20 6.49 19.62 -3.41
N VAL A 21 5.17 19.80 -3.56
CA VAL A 21 4.54 21.12 -3.74
C VAL A 21 3.27 21.17 -2.89
N PHE A 22 2.95 22.35 -2.33
CA PHE A 22 1.73 22.56 -1.56
C PHE A 22 0.84 23.63 -2.22
N ARG A 23 -0.46 23.56 -1.95
CA ARG A 23 -1.41 24.61 -2.33
C ARG A 23 -1.74 25.47 -1.11
N ARG A 24 -1.80 26.78 -1.32
CA ARG A 24 -2.29 27.71 -0.30
C ARG A 24 -3.76 27.40 0.00
N SER A 25 -4.10 27.44 1.28
CA SER A 25 -5.47 27.24 1.75
C SER A 25 -6.25 28.56 1.71
N GLY A 26 -7.57 28.48 1.59
CA GLY A 26 -8.43 29.66 1.78
C GLY A 26 -8.32 30.20 3.21
N SER A 27 -8.64 31.49 3.41
CA SER A 27 -8.47 32.20 4.69
C SER A 27 -9.06 31.45 5.90
N GLU A 28 -10.28 30.93 5.78
CA GLU A 28 -10.96 30.20 6.86
C GLU A 28 -10.31 28.85 7.17
N VAL A 29 -9.75 28.17 6.17
CA VAL A 29 -9.00 26.93 6.39
C VAL A 29 -7.64 27.25 7.01
N GLN A 30 -7.00 28.34 6.57
CA GLN A 30 -5.72 28.78 7.11
C GLN A 30 -5.82 29.13 8.60
N LYS A 31 -6.86 29.86 9.04
CA LYS A 31 -7.11 30.13 10.47
C LYS A 31 -7.16 28.86 11.31
N ARG A 32 -7.79 27.80 10.79
CA ARG A 32 -7.87 26.49 11.46
C ARG A 32 -6.49 25.82 11.54
N ILE A 33 -5.75 25.85 10.44
CA ILE A 33 -4.37 25.32 10.39
C ILE A 33 -3.50 26.04 11.41
N ASP A 34 -3.53 27.37 11.43
CA ASP A 34 -2.72 28.19 12.33
C ASP A 34 -3.05 27.95 13.81
N ALA A 35 -4.31 27.68 14.13
CA ALA A 35 -4.77 27.41 15.50
C ALA A 35 -4.50 25.97 15.98
N LEU A 36 -4.36 25.00 15.08
CA LEU A 36 -4.08 23.61 15.45
C LEU A 36 -2.65 23.48 15.98
N LYS A 37 -2.49 22.95 17.20
CA LYS A 37 -1.17 22.56 17.75
C LYS A 37 -0.81 21.14 17.36
N ILE A 38 0.45 20.75 17.58
CA ILE A 38 0.96 19.41 17.26
C ILE A 38 0.07 18.32 17.87
N GLY A 39 -0.33 17.34 17.06
CA GLY A 39 -1.20 16.23 17.46
C GLY A 39 -2.69 16.58 17.62
N GLN A 40 -3.06 17.87 17.58
CA GLN A 40 -4.46 18.29 17.70
C GLN A 40 -5.24 18.02 16.41
N LYS A 41 -6.55 17.84 16.59
CA LYS A 41 -7.56 17.61 15.57
C LYS A 41 -8.63 18.69 15.59
N MET A 42 -9.53 18.70 14.60
CA MET A 42 -10.66 19.63 14.49
C MET A 42 -11.44 19.83 15.81
N GLN A 43 -11.59 18.76 16.61
CA GLN A 43 -12.26 18.78 17.91
C GLN A 43 -11.60 19.66 18.96
N ASP A 44 -10.29 19.88 18.85
CA ASP A 44 -9.49 20.61 19.83
C ASP A 44 -9.38 22.10 19.48
N LEU A 45 -9.93 22.51 18.35
CA LEU A 45 -10.03 23.92 17.96
C LEU A 45 -11.11 24.64 18.77
N PRO A 46 -11.00 25.97 18.96
CA PRO A 46 -12.11 26.79 19.42
C PRO A 46 -13.36 26.59 18.55
N GLU A 47 -14.55 26.58 19.17
CA GLU A 47 -15.81 26.27 18.49
C GLU A 47 -16.12 27.25 17.35
N GLU A 48 -15.71 28.51 17.48
CA GLU A 48 -15.81 29.54 16.43
C GLU A 48 -15.05 29.16 15.15
N LEU A 49 -14.00 28.35 15.27
CA LEU A 49 -13.20 27.84 14.15
C LEU A 49 -13.67 26.47 13.65
N TRP A 50 -14.65 25.83 14.28
CA TRP A 50 -15.20 24.59 13.75
C TRP A 50 -15.84 24.82 12.38
N HIS A 51 -15.66 23.85 11.49
CA HIS A 51 -16.37 23.85 10.22
C HIS A 51 -17.86 23.52 10.46
N ASP A 52 -18.78 24.09 9.68
CA ASP A 52 -20.23 23.98 9.95
C ASP A 52 -20.73 22.54 9.95
N SER A 53 -20.24 21.70 9.04
CA SER A 53 -20.61 20.29 9.09
C SER A 53 -20.06 19.59 10.34
N PHE A 54 -18.97 20.07 10.95
CA PHE A 54 -18.44 19.48 12.20
C PHE A 54 -19.36 19.83 13.36
N ARG A 55 -19.82 21.08 13.42
CA ARG A 55 -20.84 21.53 14.37
C ARG A 55 -22.12 20.71 14.24
N TYR A 56 -22.57 20.45 13.03
CA TYR A 56 -23.74 19.59 12.78
C TYR A 56 -23.55 18.19 13.39
N TYR A 57 -22.39 17.55 13.18
CA TYR A 57 -22.12 16.20 13.70
C TYR A 57 -22.01 16.14 15.22
N VAL A 58 -21.38 17.13 15.87
CA VAL A 58 -21.23 17.15 17.34
C VAL A 58 -22.58 17.38 18.04
N LYS A 59 -23.48 18.17 17.43
CA LYS A 59 -24.83 18.39 17.97
C LYS A 59 -25.66 17.11 18.08
N GLU A 60 -25.47 16.14 17.16
CA GLU A 60 -26.26 14.90 17.16
C GLU A 60 -25.72 13.82 18.10
N ASP A 61 -24.42 13.82 18.42
CA ASP A 61 -23.82 12.89 19.38
C ASP A 61 -22.52 13.48 19.98
N PRO A 62 -22.57 14.01 21.22
CA PRO A 62 -21.41 14.58 21.90
C PRO A 62 -20.26 13.60 22.13
N ASN A 63 -20.54 12.29 22.11
CA ASN A 63 -19.55 11.23 22.29
C ASN A 63 -18.96 10.75 20.95
N ARG A 64 -19.42 11.29 19.81
CA ARG A 64 -19.01 10.85 18.48
C ARG A 64 -17.59 11.26 18.16
N ARG A 65 -16.71 10.26 18.03
CA ARG A 65 -15.29 10.44 17.68
C ARG A 65 -15.02 10.51 16.17
N GLY A 66 -15.89 11.19 15.39
CA GLY A 66 -15.62 11.59 14.00
C GLY A 66 -16.72 11.35 12.96
N GLY A 67 -16.51 11.90 11.76
CA GLY A 67 -17.35 11.77 10.55
C GLY A 67 -16.52 11.79 9.25
N PRO A 68 -17.13 11.54 8.06
CA PRO A 68 -16.41 11.32 6.80
C PRO A 68 -15.63 12.54 6.27
N ASN A 69 -16.16 13.75 6.51
CA ASN A 69 -15.69 14.96 5.82
C ASN A 69 -14.80 15.93 6.60
N MET A 70 -14.60 15.83 7.93
CA MET A 70 -13.68 16.76 8.63
C MET A 70 -12.90 16.11 9.75
N ARG A 71 -11.68 15.71 9.42
CA ARG A 71 -10.68 15.25 10.38
C ARG A 71 -9.38 15.97 10.06
N MET A 72 -9.41 17.30 10.12
CA MET A 72 -8.17 18.07 10.07
C MET A 72 -7.37 17.70 11.31
N ILE A 73 -6.12 17.29 11.12
CA ILE A 73 -5.21 16.81 12.15
C ILE A 73 -3.82 17.37 11.84
N ARG A 74 -3.20 18.06 12.80
CA ARG A 74 -1.78 18.35 12.73
C ARG A 74 -1.01 17.13 13.18
N LEU A 75 -0.16 16.62 12.28
CA LEU A 75 0.61 15.42 12.56
C LEU A 75 1.53 15.64 13.78
N ASP A 76 1.70 14.58 14.57
CA ASP A 76 2.63 14.54 15.69
C ASP A 76 3.97 13.98 15.17
N PRO A 77 5.06 14.76 15.18
CA PRO A 77 6.33 14.29 14.65
C PRO A 77 6.96 13.17 15.48
N SER A 78 6.50 12.93 16.71
CA SER A 78 6.98 11.88 17.60
C SER A 78 6.26 10.54 17.45
N LYS A 79 5.27 10.46 16.56
CA LYS A 79 4.44 9.26 16.35
C LYS A 79 4.37 8.90 14.87
N PRO A 80 4.05 7.63 14.53
CA PRO A 80 3.65 7.27 13.18
C PRO A 80 2.38 8.02 12.77
N SER A 81 2.18 8.27 11.48
CA SER A 81 0.95 8.91 11.00
C SER A 81 -0.25 7.97 11.11
N LEU A 82 -1.45 8.53 11.11
CA LEU A 82 -2.65 7.75 10.77
C LEU A 82 -2.60 7.33 9.29
N THR A 83 -3.51 6.44 8.88
CA THR A 83 -3.61 5.94 7.52
C THR A 83 -3.72 7.06 6.47
N VAL A 84 -2.73 7.14 5.58
CA VAL A 84 -2.75 7.93 4.34
C VAL A 84 -3.78 7.32 3.40
N THR A 85 -4.70 8.14 2.89
CA THR A 85 -5.77 7.73 1.96
C THR A 85 -5.88 8.77 0.86
N GLY A 86 -6.53 8.45 -0.26
CA GLY A 86 -6.68 9.39 -1.38
C GLY A 86 -7.36 10.72 -1.00
N TYR A 87 -8.09 10.76 0.12
CA TYR A 87 -8.80 11.94 0.61
C TYR A 87 -8.12 12.64 1.81
N ILE A 88 -6.89 12.24 2.16
CA ILE A 88 -6.20 12.74 3.36
C ILE A 88 -5.47 14.07 3.15
N PHE A 89 -5.32 14.51 1.90
CA PHE A 89 -4.45 15.63 1.53
C PHE A 89 -5.00 17.01 1.88
N ASN A 90 -6.26 17.10 2.32
CA ASN A 90 -6.85 18.27 2.96
C ASN A 90 -7.17 18.01 4.45
N LYS A 91 -6.55 16.98 5.04
CA LYS A 91 -6.77 16.54 6.42
C LYS A 91 -5.47 16.58 7.24
N PHE A 92 -4.36 16.09 6.69
CA PHE A 92 -3.07 16.11 7.39
C PHE A 92 -2.35 17.44 7.23
N VAL A 93 -2.28 18.17 8.34
CA VAL A 93 -1.49 19.40 8.49
C VAL A 93 -0.06 19.01 8.89
N HIS A 94 0.92 19.67 8.26
CA HIS A 94 2.34 19.44 8.50
C HIS A 94 2.69 19.68 9.98
N PRO A 95 3.57 18.88 10.62
CA PRO A 95 3.86 19.00 12.05
C PRO A 95 4.44 20.37 12.43
N TYR A 96 5.26 20.96 11.56
CA TYR A 96 6.02 22.19 11.87
C TYR A 96 5.60 23.41 11.05
N GLU A 97 4.80 23.24 10.00
CA GLU A 97 4.47 24.30 9.05
C GLU A 97 2.97 24.48 8.96
N ASN A 98 2.52 25.71 8.73
CA ASN A 98 1.09 26.03 8.66
C ASN A 98 0.53 25.77 7.26
N ARG A 99 0.63 24.51 6.82
CA ARG A 99 0.08 24.01 5.55
C ARG A 99 -0.31 22.54 5.66
N PHE A 100 -1.09 22.06 4.71
CA PHE A 100 -1.24 20.62 4.52
C PHE A 100 0.05 19.97 4.00
N ILE A 101 0.15 18.66 4.20
CA ILE A 101 1.27 17.90 3.68
C ILE A 101 1.22 17.79 2.14
N THR A 102 2.38 17.68 1.51
CA THR A 102 2.51 17.48 0.06
C THR A 102 2.29 16.01 -0.33
N VAL A 103 2.21 15.75 -1.63
CA VAL A 103 2.20 14.37 -2.17
C VAL A 103 3.49 13.63 -1.79
N ARG A 104 4.66 14.27 -1.94
CA ARG A 104 5.95 13.70 -1.50
C ARG A 104 5.97 13.30 -0.02
N GLU A 105 5.54 14.19 0.88
CA GLU A 105 5.49 13.88 2.31
C GLU A 105 4.59 12.68 2.59
N ALA A 106 3.40 12.61 1.97
CA ALA A 106 2.55 11.43 2.06
C ALA A 106 3.18 10.17 1.45
N ALA A 107 3.95 10.31 0.36
CA ALA A 107 4.67 9.21 -0.28
C ALA A 107 5.75 8.64 0.65
N ARG A 108 6.48 9.49 1.38
CA ARG A 108 7.39 9.06 2.44
C ARG A 108 6.66 8.36 3.59
N LEU A 109 5.44 8.81 3.93
CA LEU A 109 4.61 8.10 4.91
C LEU A 109 4.18 6.69 4.47
N GLN A 110 4.18 6.44 3.15
CA GLN A 110 3.96 5.13 2.53
C GLN A 110 5.28 4.41 2.22
N GLY A 111 6.43 5.02 2.49
CA GLY A 111 7.74 4.41 2.27
C GLY A 111 8.29 4.45 0.85
N PHE A 112 7.68 5.23 -0.04
CA PHE A 112 8.16 5.35 -1.42
C PHE A 112 9.52 6.05 -1.48
N PRO A 113 10.40 5.66 -2.43
CA PRO A 113 11.66 6.34 -2.65
C PRO A 113 11.45 7.76 -3.19
N ASP A 114 12.35 8.68 -2.84
CA ASP A 114 12.28 10.08 -3.27
C ASP A 114 12.48 10.27 -4.77
N SER A 115 13.19 9.34 -5.42
CA SER A 115 13.41 9.32 -6.86
C SER A 115 12.16 9.00 -7.69
N LEU A 116 11.12 8.41 -7.09
CA LEU A 116 9.89 8.07 -7.80
C LEU A 116 9.08 9.33 -8.10
N LYS A 117 8.85 9.65 -9.37
CA LYS A 117 7.94 10.72 -9.78
C LYS A 117 6.54 10.17 -9.98
N PHE A 118 5.55 10.68 -9.26
CA PHE A 118 4.14 10.38 -9.51
C PHE A 118 3.62 11.24 -10.66
N GLU A 119 3.12 10.59 -11.70
CA GLU A 119 2.59 11.23 -12.91
C GLU A 119 1.09 11.54 -12.79
N GLY A 120 0.62 12.48 -13.62
CA GLY A 120 -0.79 12.87 -13.70
C GLY A 120 -1.15 14.13 -12.90
N SER A 121 -2.45 14.37 -12.74
CA SER A 121 -2.97 15.53 -12.00
C SER A 121 -2.67 15.44 -10.49
N LEU A 122 -2.73 16.57 -9.77
CA LEU A 122 -2.57 16.56 -8.30
C LEU A 122 -3.51 15.54 -7.63
N THR A 123 -4.79 15.52 -8.00
CA THR A 123 -5.76 14.55 -7.48
C THR A 123 -5.35 13.11 -7.80
N SER A 124 -4.84 12.87 -9.02
CA SER A 124 -4.38 11.54 -9.43
C SER A 124 -3.20 11.07 -8.58
N THR A 125 -2.16 11.89 -8.44
CA THR A 125 -0.98 11.56 -7.62
C THR A 125 -1.33 11.35 -6.13
N GLN A 126 -2.30 12.12 -5.60
CA GLN A 126 -2.84 11.92 -4.26
C GLN A 126 -3.53 10.56 -4.11
N MET A 127 -4.39 10.20 -5.06
CA MET A 127 -5.08 8.90 -5.06
C MET A 127 -4.08 7.75 -5.20
N GLN A 128 -3.02 7.91 -6.01
CA GLN A 128 -1.98 6.92 -6.22
C GLN A 128 -1.29 6.57 -4.90
N VAL A 129 -0.78 7.59 -4.19
CA VAL A 129 -0.14 7.43 -2.87
C VAL A 129 -1.14 6.90 -1.85
N GLY A 130 -2.38 7.40 -1.85
CA GLY A 130 -3.40 7.03 -0.87
C GLY A 130 -3.89 5.59 -0.96
N ASN A 131 -3.95 5.04 -2.18
CA ASN A 131 -4.40 3.68 -2.44
C ASN A 131 -3.29 2.64 -2.26
N ALA A 132 -2.02 3.04 -2.40
CA ALA A 132 -0.87 2.15 -2.32
C ALA A 132 -0.76 1.32 -1.03
N VAL A 133 -0.15 0.14 -1.16
CA VAL A 133 0.39 -0.64 -0.05
C VAL A 133 1.70 0.04 0.41
N PRO A 134 1.96 0.18 1.73
CA PRO A 134 3.23 0.70 2.22
C PRO A 134 4.40 -0.18 1.74
N VAL A 135 5.45 0.44 1.22
CA VAL A 135 6.58 -0.24 0.59
C VAL A 135 7.30 -1.15 1.58
N GLN A 136 7.51 -0.74 2.84
CA GLN A 136 8.21 -1.57 3.83
C GLN A 136 7.38 -2.80 4.23
N LEU A 137 6.05 -2.67 4.31
CA LEU A 137 5.18 -3.82 4.54
C LEU A 137 5.27 -4.81 3.37
N ALA A 138 5.18 -4.31 2.14
CA ALA A 138 5.33 -5.13 0.94
C ALA A 138 6.70 -5.83 0.90
N LYS A 139 7.78 -5.11 1.19
CA LYS A 139 9.14 -5.67 1.28
C LYS A 139 9.21 -6.82 2.28
N ALA A 140 8.71 -6.64 3.50
CA ALA A 140 8.72 -7.69 4.52
C ALA A 140 7.92 -8.92 4.08
N VAL A 141 6.75 -8.72 3.45
CA VAL A 141 5.93 -9.80 2.89
C VAL A 141 6.72 -10.60 1.85
N PHE A 142 7.38 -9.94 0.90
CA PHE A 142 8.14 -10.62 -0.14
C PHE A 142 9.46 -11.23 0.36
N GLU A 143 10.09 -10.67 1.39
CA GLU A 143 11.20 -11.33 2.09
C GLU A 143 10.75 -12.64 2.74
N ALA A 144 9.57 -12.66 3.38
CA ALA A 144 8.98 -13.88 3.93
C ALA A 144 8.66 -14.92 2.83
N VAL A 145 8.23 -14.47 1.65
CA VAL A 145 8.10 -15.34 0.47
C VAL A 145 9.45 -15.94 0.09
N LEU A 146 10.50 -15.13 -0.11
CA LEU A 146 11.83 -15.65 -0.49
C LEU A 146 12.39 -16.64 0.55
N ILE A 147 12.18 -16.37 1.84
CA ILE A 147 12.54 -17.29 2.94
C ILE A 147 11.77 -18.60 2.81
N SER A 148 10.45 -18.53 2.62
CA SER A 148 9.56 -19.70 2.49
C SER A 148 9.93 -20.54 1.28
N VAL A 149 10.05 -19.94 0.09
CA VAL A 149 10.43 -20.61 -1.17
C VAL A 149 11.73 -21.40 -1.01
N ARG A 150 12.73 -20.84 -0.31
CA ARG A 150 13.98 -21.54 -0.02
C ARG A 150 13.78 -22.71 0.95
N LYS A 151 12.99 -22.53 2.03
CA LYS A 151 12.69 -23.59 3.01
C LYS A 151 11.92 -24.75 2.36
N LEU A 152 11.02 -24.45 1.43
CA LEU A 152 10.20 -25.43 0.72
C LEU A 152 10.96 -26.14 -0.42
N GLY A 153 12.25 -25.84 -0.62
CA GLY A 153 13.10 -26.55 -1.57
C GLY A 153 12.88 -26.20 -3.05
N TYR A 154 12.12 -25.14 -3.35
CA TYR A 154 11.80 -24.74 -4.73
C TYR A 154 13.03 -24.30 -5.54
N GLY A 155 14.03 -23.70 -4.87
CA GLY A 155 15.30 -23.33 -5.52
C GLY A 155 16.05 -22.21 -4.82
N LYS A 156 17.23 -21.87 -5.35
CA LYS A 156 18.10 -20.77 -4.90
C LYS A 156 18.30 -19.69 -5.97
N ARG A 157 17.32 -19.53 -6.86
CA ARG A 157 17.34 -18.57 -7.99
C ARG A 157 16.44 -17.36 -7.72
N ASN A 158 16.58 -16.33 -8.54
CA ASN A 158 15.63 -15.22 -8.56
C ASN A 158 14.24 -15.73 -9.00
N LEU A 159 13.21 -15.08 -8.46
CA LEU A 159 11.82 -15.38 -8.80
C LEU A 159 11.32 -14.36 -9.81
N THR A 160 10.78 -14.82 -10.93
CA THR A 160 10.12 -13.95 -11.91
C THR A 160 8.67 -13.71 -11.49
N ALA A 161 8.21 -12.47 -11.62
CA ALA A 161 6.90 -12.07 -11.12
C ALA A 161 6.01 -11.41 -12.17
N PHE A 162 4.71 -11.68 -12.06
CA PHE A 162 3.64 -10.95 -12.75
C PHE A 162 2.81 -10.18 -11.70
N SER A 163 2.91 -8.85 -11.75
CA SER A 163 2.15 -7.93 -10.89
C SER A 163 0.81 -7.54 -11.53
N LEU A 164 -0.26 -7.61 -10.75
CA LEU A 164 -1.63 -7.28 -11.15
C LEU A 164 -2.19 -6.20 -10.21
N PHE A 165 -2.98 -5.27 -10.74
CA PHE A 165 -3.55 -4.15 -9.95
C PHE A 165 -2.46 -3.32 -9.27
N SER A 166 -1.38 -3.07 -10.01
CA SER A 166 -0.11 -2.55 -9.48
C SER A 166 -0.21 -1.14 -8.91
N GLY A 167 -1.20 -0.36 -9.38
CA GLY A 167 -1.35 1.04 -9.06
C GLY A 167 -0.04 1.80 -9.25
N ALA A 168 0.33 2.62 -8.27
CA ALA A 168 1.59 3.37 -8.31
C ALA A 168 2.81 2.56 -7.82
N GLY A 169 2.67 1.24 -7.65
CA GLY A 169 3.79 0.35 -7.37
C GLY A 169 4.15 0.16 -5.91
N GLY A 170 3.28 0.45 -4.95
CA GLY A 170 3.61 0.25 -3.52
C GLY A 170 3.97 -1.21 -3.20
N LEU A 171 3.22 -2.16 -3.75
CA LEU A 171 3.47 -3.59 -3.63
C LEU A 171 4.69 -4.01 -4.48
N ASP A 172 4.73 -3.54 -5.73
CA ASP A 172 5.79 -3.80 -6.72
C ASP A 172 7.19 -3.38 -6.24
N ILE A 173 7.32 -2.13 -5.77
CA ILE A 173 8.59 -1.59 -5.28
C ILE A 173 9.03 -2.36 -4.03
N GLY A 174 8.08 -2.77 -3.18
CA GLY A 174 8.38 -3.66 -2.06
C GLY A 174 8.93 -5.02 -2.52
N ALA A 175 8.36 -5.60 -3.57
CA ALA A 175 8.84 -6.85 -4.18
C ALA A 175 10.27 -6.70 -4.72
N GLU A 176 10.54 -5.64 -5.49
CA GLU A 176 11.87 -5.35 -6.07
C GLU A 176 12.93 -5.06 -4.99
N GLN A 177 12.53 -4.49 -3.84
CA GLN A 177 13.42 -4.26 -2.71
C GLN A 177 13.65 -5.50 -1.85
N ALA A 178 12.80 -6.52 -1.96
CA ALA A 178 12.92 -7.73 -1.15
C ALA A 178 14.10 -8.58 -1.62
N THR A 179 15.00 -8.88 -0.68
CA THR A 179 16.14 -9.75 -0.92
C THR A 179 16.31 -10.71 0.24
N TYR A 180 16.72 -11.94 -0.06
CA TYR A 180 17.11 -12.90 0.97
C TYR A 180 18.28 -13.73 0.49
N LYS A 181 19.44 -13.55 1.15
CA LYS A 181 20.73 -14.08 0.68
C LYS A 181 21.02 -13.58 -0.74
N SER A 182 21.16 -14.48 -1.71
CA SER A 182 21.40 -14.15 -3.12
C SER A 182 20.12 -14.12 -3.96
N MET A 183 18.94 -14.26 -3.35
CA MET A 183 17.66 -14.30 -4.06
C MET A 183 16.98 -12.93 -4.01
N LYS A 184 16.33 -12.57 -5.11
CA LYS A 184 15.45 -11.41 -5.25
C LYS A 184 14.22 -11.77 -6.09
N ILE A 185 13.26 -10.87 -6.11
CA ILE A 185 12.11 -10.92 -7.02
C ILE A 185 12.39 -9.98 -8.20
N GLU A 186 12.14 -10.46 -9.41
CA GLU A 186 12.26 -9.71 -10.66
C GLU A 186 10.88 -9.62 -11.31
N THR A 187 10.26 -8.43 -11.23
CA THR A 187 8.96 -8.19 -11.84
C THR A 187 9.15 -7.98 -13.33
N LEU A 188 8.67 -8.91 -14.15
CA LEU A 188 8.84 -8.84 -15.61
C LEU A 188 7.65 -8.20 -16.31
N VAL A 189 6.45 -8.40 -15.77
CA VAL A 189 5.21 -7.86 -16.31
C VAL A 189 4.39 -7.27 -15.17
N THR A 190 3.82 -6.09 -15.42
CA THR A 190 2.92 -5.42 -14.50
C THR A 190 1.68 -4.92 -15.24
N LEU A 191 0.50 -5.05 -14.64
CA LEU A 191 -0.79 -4.71 -15.26
C LEU A 191 -1.63 -3.85 -14.33
N ASP A 192 -2.06 -2.69 -14.83
CA ASP A 192 -3.07 -1.86 -14.18
C ASP A 192 -3.93 -1.15 -15.26
N ASN A 193 -5.16 -0.76 -14.94
CA ASN A 193 -6.02 -0.03 -15.88
C ASN A 193 -5.87 1.50 -15.75
N TRP A 194 -5.20 1.97 -14.70
CA TRP A 194 -5.05 3.38 -14.40
C TRP A 194 -3.81 3.97 -15.09
N LYS A 195 -4.06 4.67 -16.21
CA LYS A 195 -3.02 5.32 -17.03
C LYS A 195 -1.94 6.06 -16.24
N ASP A 196 -2.30 6.99 -15.35
CA ASP A 196 -1.31 7.80 -14.61
C ASP A 196 -0.43 6.95 -13.68
N ALA A 197 -0.99 5.87 -13.14
CA ALA A 197 -0.26 4.93 -12.30
C ALA A 197 0.70 4.06 -13.14
N CYS A 198 0.26 3.60 -14.33
CA CYS A 198 1.13 2.96 -15.31
C CYS A 198 2.27 3.90 -15.75
N ASP A 199 2.00 5.18 -16.00
CA ASP A 199 3.05 6.14 -16.37
C ASP A 199 4.08 6.35 -15.24
N THR A 200 3.61 6.40 -13.98
CA THR A 200 4.47 6.41 -12.79
C THR A 200 5.37 5.17 -12.72
N LEU A 201 4.80 3.98 -12.94
CA LEU A 201 5.55 2.72 -12.95
C LEU A 201 6.53 2.62 -14.12
N ARG A 202 6.19 3.15 -15.31
CA ARG A 202 7.14 3.24 -16.44
C ARG A 202 8.36 4.07 -16.07
N GLY A 203 8.16 5.19 -15.36
CA GLY A 203 9.25 6.02 -14.83
C GLY A 203 10.12 5.30 -13.80
N PHE A 204 9.53 4.45 -12.95
CA PHE A 204 10.25 3.62 -11.98
C PHE A 204 11.07 2.50 -12.64
N TYR A 205 10.44 1.75 -13.55
CA TYR A 205 11.05 0.58 -14.17
C TYR A 205 12.03 0.92 -15.28
N GLN A 206 11.85 2.06 -15.96
CA GLN A 206 12.74 2.55 -17.02
C GLN A 206 13.00 1.49 -18.11
N GLY A 207 11.94 0.76 -18.50
CA GLY A 207 12.00 -0.27 -19.54
C GLY A 207 12.47 -1.66 -19.08
N ARG A 208 12.84 -1.84 -17.80
CA ARG A 208 13.22 -3.16 -17.25
C ARG A 208 12.04 -4.14 -17.12
N THR A 209 10.81 -3.64 -17.15
CA THR A 209 9.57 -4.38 -16.92
C THR A 209 8.53 -3.92 -17.95
N SER A 210 7.75 -4.86 -18.51
CA SER A 210 6.62 -4.50 -19.38
C SER A 210 5.47 -3.96 -18.53
N VAL A 211 5.18 -2.66 -18.69
CA VAL A 211 4.11 -1.96 -17.96
C VAL A 211 2.87 -1.82 -18.83
N LEU A 212 1.94 -2.74 -18.63
CA LEU A 212 0.69 -2.85 -19.36
C LEU A 212 -0.37 -1.94 -18.77
N GLN A 213 -1.02 -1.17 -19.64
CA GLN A 213 -2.24 -0.45 -19.32
C GLN A 213 -3.42 -1.20 -19.92
N GLY A 214 -4.29 -1.77 -19.07
CA GLY A 214 -5.46 -2.51 -19.55
C GLY A 214 -6.35 -3.01 -18.42
N ASP A 215 -7.60 -3.34 -18.77
CA ASP A 215 -8.52 -3.98 -17.84
C ASP A 215 -8.24 -5.49 -17.79
N ILE A 216 -8.04 -6.02 -16.59
CA ILE A 216 -7.79 -7.44 -16.37
C ILE A 216 -8.91 -8.34 -16.91
N SER A 217 -10.16 -7.86 -16.89
CA SER A 217 -11.33 -8.62 -17.36
C SER A 217 -11.38 -8.79 -18.89
N GLU A 218 -10.65 -7.96 -19.64
CA GLU A 218 -10.57 -8.05 -21.09
C GLU A 218 -9.53 -9.09 -21.55
N ILE A 219 -8.61 -9.49 -20.67
CA ILE A 219 -7.53 -10.43 -20.96
C ILE A 219 -8.04 -11.87 -20.84
N GLN A 220 -8.24 -12.53 -21.98
CA GLN A 220 -8.77 -13.90 -22.03
C GLN A 220 -7.72 -14.97 -21.69
N ASP A 221 -6.47 -14.79 -22.14
CA ASP A 221 -5.38 -15.73 -21.91
C ASP A 221 -4.21 -15.07 -21.15
N PRO A 222 -4.24 -15.11 -19.81
CA PRO A 222 -3.18 -14.58 -18.96
C PRO A 222 -1.80 -15.21 -19.21
N LYS A 223 -1.77 -16.49 -19.60
CA LYS A 223 -0.51 -17.22 -19.80
C LYS A 223 0.14 -16.81 -21.12
N LEU A 224 -0.65 -16.68 -22.19
CA LEU A 224 -0.17 -16.13 -23.46
C LEU A 224 0.35 -14.71 -23.28
N LEU A 225 -0.41 -13.85 -22.60
CA LEU A 225 0.00 -12.48 -22.31
C LEU A 225 1.35 -12.45 -21.58
N TRP A 226 1.51 -13.29 -20.54
CA TRP A 226 2.78 -13.40 -19.82
C TRP A 226 3.93 -13.74 -20.77
N HIS A 227 3.80 -14.77 -21.61
CA HIS A 227 4.88 -15.19 -22.51
C HIS A 227 5.24 -14.09 -23.53
N GLN A 228 4.25 -13.38 -24.06
CA GLN A 228 4.45 -12.28 -25.01
C GLN A 228 5.20 -11.10 -24.38
N GLU A 229 4.81 -10.71 -23.17
CA GLU A 229 5.28 -9.48 -22.54
C GLU A 229 6.56 -9.67 -21.71
N SER A 230 6.74 -10.84 -21.11
CA SER A 230 7.96 -11.17 -20.35
C SER A 230 9.11 -11.66 -21.23
N GLN A 231 8.81 -12.11 -22.46
CA GLN A 231 9.74 -12.83 -23.33
C GLN A 231 10.38 -14.05 -22.65
N HIS A 232 9.65 -14.69 -21.73
CA HIS A 232 10.11 -15.83 -20.94
C HIS A 232 9.31 -17.08 -21.30
N ASP A 233 9.99 -18.22 -21.53
CA ASP A 233 9.34 -19.49 -21.90
C ASP A 233 8.62 -20.16 -20.72
N GLN A 234 9.03 -19.86 -19.50
CA GLN A 234 8.43 -20.41 -18.27
C GLN A 234 7.34 -19.48 -17.76
N ILE A 235 6.34 -20.04 -17.07
CA ILE A 235 5.36 -19.27 -16.30
C ILE A 235 6.05 -18.45 -15.19
N PRO A 236 5.44 -17.37 -14.66
CA PRO A 236 6.00 -16.66 -13.54
C PRO A 236 6.06 -17.57 -12.30
N ASP A 237 7.10 -17.39 -11.50
CA ASP A 237 7.21 -18.07 -10.20
C ASP A 237 6.16 -17.58 -9.21
N ILE A 238 5.83 -16.29 -9.31
CA ILE A 238 4.92 -15.61 -8.42
C ILE A 238 3.98 -14.67 -9.18
N VAL A 239 2.69 -14.74 -8.87
CA VAL A 239 1.72 -13.72 -9.27
C VAL A 239 1.32 -12.95 -8.03
N PHE A 240 1.37 -11.62 -8.08
CA PHE A 240 0.96 -10.81 -6.93
C PHE A 240 0.06 -9.64 -7.33
N GLY A 241 -0.76 -9.16 -6.39
CA GLY A 241 -1.62 -8.02 -6.67
C GLY A 241 -2.57 -7.64 -5.53
N GLY A 242 -3.14 -6.45 -5.64
CA GLY A 242 -4.11 -5.89 -4.69
C GLY A 242 -5.46 -5.59 -5.33
N PRO A 243 -6.29 -6.60 -5.66
CA PRO A 243 -7.58 -6.37 -6.32
C PRO A 243 -8.48 -5.48 -5.45
N PRO A 244 -9.11 -4.43 -6.04
CA PRO A 244 -9.89 -3.47 -5.27
C PRO A 244 -11.16 -4.11 -4.67
N CYS A 245 -11.47 -3.80 -3.42
CA CYS A 245 -12.64 -4.31 -2.68
C CYS A 245 -13.86 -3.34 -2.70
N GLN A 246 -13.87 -2.34 -3.59
CA GLN A 246 -14.76 -1.17 -3.48
C GLN A 246 -16.26 -1.51 -3.51
N ALA A 247 -16.68 -2.47 -4.33
CA ALA A 247 -18.08 -2.89 -4.44
C ALA A 247 -18.68 -3.35 -3.11
N PHE A 248 -17.89 -4.04 -2.29
CA PHE A 248 -18.39 -4.62 -1.04
C PHE A 248 -18.41 -3.64 0.14
N SER A 249 -17.66 -2.54 0.05
CA SER A 249 -17.57 -1.52 1.11
C SER A 249 -18.68 -0.45 1.02
N GLN A 250 -19.24 -0.21 -0.17
CA GLN A 250 -20.32 0.73 -0.40
C GLN A 250 -21.70 0.07 -0.55
N ALA A 251 -21.75 -1.22 -0.94
CA ALA A 251 -23.01 -1.94 -1.02
C ALA A 251 -23.46 -2.37 0.38
N GLY A 252 -24.47 -1.67 0.90
CA GLY A 252 -25.34 -2.23 1.93
C GLY A 252 -25.87 -3.61 1.51
N LYS A 253 -26.27 -4.41 2.51
CA LYS A 253 -26.94 -5.70 2.32
C LYS A 253 -27.96 -5.56 1.17
N GLN A 254 -27.79 -6.38 0.12
CA GLN A 254 -28.69 -6.57 -1.06
C GLN A 254 -28.27 -6.01 -2.43
N LYS A 255 -27.14 -5.31 -2.63
CA LYS A 255 -26.71 -4.88 -4.00
C LYS A 255 -25.32 -5.34 -4.46
N ALA A 256 -24.63 -6.18 -3.70
CA ALA A 256 -23.27 -6.62 -4.04
C ALA A 256 -23.18 -7.61 -5.22
N THR A 257 -24.29 -8.18 -5.68
CA THR A 257 -24.29 -9.23 -6.71
C THR A 257 -24.19 -8.70 -8.15
N ASN A 258 -24.31 -7.39 -8.39
CA ASN A 258 -24.31 -6.80 -9.75
C ASN A 258 -23.28 -5.66 -9.97
N ASP A 259 -22.38 -5.36 -9.03
CA ASP A 259 -21.32 -4.37 -9.26
C ASP A 259 -20.11 -5.07 -9.91
N PRO A 260 -19.71 -4.71 -11.16
CA PRO A 260 -18.58 -5.33 -11.85
C PRO A 260 -17.27 -5.20 -11.09
N ARG A 261 -17.12 -4.21 -10.18
CA ARG A 261 -15.93 -4.04 -9.33
C ARG A 261 -15.85 -5.07 -8.20
N GLY A 262 -16.94 -5.75 -7.86
CA GLY A 262 -16.95 -6.88 -6.92
C GLY A 262 -16.34 -8.14 -7.54
N ASN A 263 -16.23 -8.18 -8.87
CA ASN A 263 -15.73 -9.33 -9.61
C ASN A 263 -14.20 -9.32 -9.79
N LEU A 264 -13.51 -8.23 -9.45
CA LEU A 264 -12.07 -8.11 -9.71
C LEU A 264 -11.20 -9.05 -8.85
N ILE A 265 -11.69 -9.46 -7.67
CA ILE A 265 -11.05 -10.54 -6.90
C ILE A 265 -11.15 -11.88 -7.66
N TYR A 266 -12.29 -12.14 -8.32
CA TYR A 266 -12.43 -13.35 -9.13
C TYR A 266 -11.61 -13.30 -10.41
N GLU A 267 -11.41 -12.11 -11.00
CA GLU A 267 -10.45 -11.94 -12.10
C GLU A 267 -9.01 -12.20 -11.67
N TYR A 268 -8.61 -11.77 -10.45
CA TYR A 268 -7.33 -12.17 -9.87
C TYR A 268 -7.23 -13.69 -9.74
N LEU A 269 -8.26 -14.35 -9.19
CA LEU A 269 -8.29 -15.82 -9.06
C LEU A 269 -8.27 -16.53 -10.42
N ARG A 270 -8.91 -15.97 -11.45
CA ARG A 270 -8.85 -16.47 -12.83
C ARG A 270 -7.43 -16.41 -13.38
N PHE A 271 -6.68 -15.34 -13.11
CA PHE A 271 -5.26 -15.27 -13.46
C PHE A 271 -4.46 -16.36 -12.74
N ILE A 272 -4.69 -16.58 -11.44
CA ILE A 272 -4.04 -17.67 -10.69
C ILE A 272 -4.38 -19.04 -11.27
N GLU A 273 -5.63 -19.28 -11.66
CA GLU A 273 -6.07 -20.53 -12.30
C GLU A 273 -5.39 -20.75 -13.66
N LYS A 274 -5.40 -19.74 -14.53
CA LYS A 274 -4.90 -19.84 -15.91
C LYS A 274 -3.37 -19.91 -15.99
N ILE A 275 -2.69 -19.13 -15.15
CA ILE A 275 -1.22 -19.13 -15.09
C ILE A 275 -0.72 -20.34 -14.30
N ASN A 276 -1.46 -20.73 -13.26
CA ASN A 276 -1.11 -21.82 -12.35
C ASN A 276 0.29 -21.65 -11.70
N PRO A 277 0.62 -20.47 -11.13
CA PRO A 277 1.96 -20.21 -10.60
C PRO A 277 2.29 -21.06 -9.37
N PRO A 278 3.57 -21.31 -9.07
CA PRO A 278 4.00 -21.95 -7.83
C PRO A 278 3.55 -21.18 -6.57
N PHE A 279 3.62 -19.84 -6.62
CA PHE A 279 3.35 -18.95 -5.50
C PHE A 279 2.43 -17.80 -5.92
N PHE A 280 1.68 -17.25 -4.96
CA PHE A 280 0.98 -15.98 -5.14
C PHE A 280 0.94 -15.15 -3.86
N VAL A 281 0.79 -13.83 -4.03
CA VAL A 281 0.53 -12.89 -2.94
C VAL A 281 -0.66 -12.02 -3.29
N MET A 282 -1.72 -12.08 -2.49
CA MET A 282 -2.86 -11.18 -2.64
C MET A 282 -2.92 -10.22 -1.45
N GLU A 283 -3.01 -8.93 -1.74
CA GLU A 283 -3.26 -7.90 -0.73
C GLU A 283 -4.73 -7.46 -0.78
N ASN A 284 -5.29 -7.13 0.40
CA ASN A 284 -6.59 -6.48 0.48
C ASN A 284 -6.75 -5.64 1.76
N VAL A 285 -7.87 -4.92 1.86
CA VAL A 285 -8.24 -4.15 3.05
C VAL A 285 -8.52 -5.06 4.25
N ALA A 286 -8.09 -4.64 5.45
CA ALA A 286 -8.21 -5.44 6.68
C ALA A 286 -9.66 -5.84 7.03
N ASN A 287 -10.64 -5.02 6.63
CA ASN A 287 -12.06 -5.27 6.94
C ASN A 287 -12.70 -6.34 6.06
N LEU A 288 -11.99 -6.93 5.09
CA LEU A 288 -12.54 -8.01 4.25
C LEU A 288 -13.10 -9.18 5.09
N LYS A 289 -12.48 -9.51 6.23
CA LYS A 289 -12.97 -10.55 7.15
C LYS A 289 -14.37 -10.27 7.71
N GLY A 290 -14.79 -9.00 7.78
CA GLY A 290 -16.10 -8.59 8.29
C GLY A 290 -17.15 -8.37 7.19
N VAL A 291 -16.74 -8.33 5.92
CA VAL A 291 -17.65 -8.16 4.77
C VAL A 291 -18.55 -9.39 4.66
N GLN A 292 -19.86 -9.19 4.46
CA GLN A 292 -20.86 -10.28 4.38
C GLN A 292 -20.75 -11.29 5.55
N ARG A 293 -20.48 -10.83 6.77
CA ARG A 293 -20.28 -11.70 7.95
C ARG A 293 -19.16 -12.76 7.78
N GLY A 294 -18.22 -12.51 6.87
CA GLY A 294 -17.11 -13.42 6.57
C GLY A 294 -17.36 -14.40 5.42
N GLU A 295 -18.56 -14.42 4.81
CA GLU A 295 -18.90 -15.34 3.70
C GLU A 295 -17.95 -15.15 2.50
N LEU A 296 -17.74 -13.91 2.04
CA LEU A 296 -16.81 -13.61 0.95
C LEU A 296 -15.38 -14.06 1.28
N TYR A 297 -14.95 -13.88 2.52
CA TYR A 297 -13.61 -14.30 2.95
C TYR A 297 -13.46 -15.83 2.90
N GLN A 298 -14.49 -16.57 3.31
CA GLN A 298 -14.49 -18.03 3.22
C GLN A 298 -14.55 -18.54 1.78
N ASP A 299 -15.40 -17.96 0.92
CA ASP A 299 -15.48 -18.33 -0.51
C ASP A 299 -14.13 -18.12 -1.22
N ILE A 300 -13.43 -17.01 -0.95
CA ILE A 300 -12.09 -16.77 -1.52
C ILE A 300 -11.10 -17.86 -1.07
N LEU A 301 -11.07 -18.22 0.21
CA LEU A 301 -10.18 -19.26 0.72
C LEU A 301 -10.51 -20.64 0.16
N GLU A 302 -11.80 -20.97 0.04
CA GLU A 302 -12.26 -22.22 -0.54
C GLU A 302 -11.84 -22.32 -2.02
N ARG A 303 -12.03 -21.25 -2.81
CA ARG A 303 -11.57 -21.19 -4.20
C ARG A 303 -10.07 -21.37 -4.32
N MET A 304 -9.27 -20.67 -3.51
CA MET A 304 -7.82 -20.82 -3.51
C MET A 304 -7.39 -22.26 -3.16
N SER A 305 -8.07 -22.91 -2.20
CA SER A 305 -7.83 -24.31 -1.87
C SER A 305 -8.20 -25.26 -3.01
N ASN A 306 -9.33 -25.02 -3.67
CA ASN A 306 -9.80 -25.81 -4.83
C ASN A 306 -8.88 -25.66 -6.04
N LEU A 307 -8.21 -24.52 -6.20
CA LEU A 307 -7.14 -24.30 -7.18
C LEU A 307 -5.81 -25.00 -6.81
N GLY A 308 -5.77 -25.73 -5.70
CA GLY A 308 -4.62 -26.53 -5.28
C GLY A 308 -3.56 -25.76 -4.48
N TYR A 309 -3.95 -24.70 -3.77
CA TYR A 309 -3.03 -23.91 -2.95
C TYR A 309 -3.29 -24.10 -1.44
N ASN A 310 -2.21 -24.07 -0.67
CA ASN A 310 -2.27 -23.75 0.75
C ASN A 310 -2.11 -22.25 0.92
N VAL A 311 -2.90 -21.64 1.81
CA VAL A 311 -2.94 -20.19 1.99
C VAL A 311 -2.80 -19.80 3.45
N THR A 312 -1.79 -19.00 3.75
CA THR A 312 -1.61 -18.35 5.05
C THR A 312 -2.11 -16.92 4.94
N VAL A 313 -2.93 -16.46 5.90
CA VAL A 313 -3.55 -15.14 5.83
C VAL A 313 -3.63 -14.43 7.18
N ALA A 314 -3.17 -13.18 7.23
CA ALA A 314 -3.27 -12.37 8.44
C ALA A 314 -3.39 -10.86 8.15
N PRO A 315 -4.06 -10.10 9.05
CA PRO A 315 -3.94 -8.66 9.06
C PRO A 315 -2.55 -8.26 9.59
N LEU A 316 -1.81 -7.50 8.80
CA LEU A 316 -0.50 -6.96 9.13
C LEU A 316 -0.59 -5.44 9.27
N LEU A 317 0.09 -4.87 10.27
CA LEU A 317 0.18 -3.42 10.47
C LEU A 317 1.51 -2.93 9.90
N ALA A 318 1.47 -1.96 8.99
CA ALA A 318 2.67 -1.48 8.30
C ALA A 318 3.75 -0.90 9.22
N ALA A 319 3.34 -0.28 10.33
CA ALA A 319 4.25 0.23 11.36
C ALA A 319 5.12 -0.87 11.97
N ASP A 320 4.63 -2.10 12.06
CA ASP A 320 5.38 -3.26 12.56
C ASP A 320 6.57 -3.63 11.66
N TYR A 321 6.63 -3.08 10.45
CA TYR A 321 7.66 -3.35 9.45
C TYR A 321 8.45 -2.08 9.07
N GLY A 322 8.30 -1.00 9.84
CA GLY A 322 9.08 0.23 9.64
C GLY A 322 8.46 1.26 8.70
N ALA A 323 7.22 1.06 8.24
CA ALA A 323 6.49 2.15 7.58
C ALA A 323 6.04 3.17 8.64
N PRO A 324 6.22 4.49 8.45
CA PRO A 324 5.90 5.52 9.45
C PRO A 324 4.39 5.84 9.53
N GLN A 325 3.54 4.80 9.49
CA GLN A 325 2.10 4.92 9.34
C GLN A 325 1.36 3.71 9.92
N LEU A 326 0.28 3.98 10.66
CA LEU A 326 -0.63 2.97 11.20
C LEU A 326 -1.64 2.46 10.16
N ARG A 327 -1.17 1.71 9.16
CA ARG A 327 -2.01 1.12 8.10
C ARG A 327 -2.08 -0.40 8.20
N LYS A 328 -3.28 -0.94 8.46
CA LYS A 328 -3.51 -2.39 8.46
C LYS A 328 -3.93 -2.91 7.09
N ARG A 329 -3.38 -4.06 6.68
CA ARG A 329 -3.71 -4.78 5.43
C ARG A 329 -3.83 -6.27 5.66
N LEU A 330 -4.77 -6.89 4.94
CA LEU A 330 -4.93 -8.34 4.93
C LEU A 330 -4.05 -8.92 3.83
N ILE A 331 -3.10 -9.76 4.19
CA ILE A 331 -2.15 -10.36 3.24
C ILE A 331 -2.43 -11.86 3.16
N PHE A 332 -2.54 -12.37 1.95
CA PHE A 332 -2.66 -13.80 1.63
C PHE A 332 -1.37 -14.26 0.97
N LEU A 333 -0.75 -15.28 1.55
CA LEU A 333 0.44 -15.96 1.05
C LEU A 333 0.03 -17.34 0.57
N GLY A 334 0.01 -17.55 -0.74
CA GLY A 334 -0.39 -18.82 -1.35
C GLY A 334 0.78 -19.58 -1.98
N CYS A 335 0.86 -20.88 -1.73
CA CYS A 335 1.79 -21.77 -2.43
C CYS A 335 1.08 -23.07 -2.82
N LYS A 336 1.55 -23.73 -3.89
CA LYS A 336 1.01 -25.03 -4.29
C LYS A 336 1.07 -26.05 -3.15
N LYS A 337 0.02 -26.88 -3.05
CA LYS A 337 -0.16 -27.84 -1.95
C LYS A 337 1.03 -28.78 -1.79
N GLU A 338 1.65 -29.19 -2.89
CA GLU A 338 2.84 -30.04 -2.88
C GLU A 338 4.08 -29.38 -2.23
N PHE A 339 4.14 -28.05 -2.14
CA PHE A 339 5.26 -27.36 -1.50
C PHE A 339 5.11 -27.22 0.01
N GLY A 340 3.88 -27.27 0.55
CA GLY A 340 3.63 -27.04 1.98
C GLY A 340 2.95 -25.71 2.24
N VAL A 341 3.42 -24.93 3.22
CA VAL A 341 2.78 -23.68 3.68
C VAL A 341 3.83 -22.57 3.79
N MET A 342 3.46 -21.34 3.43
CA MET A 342 4.32 -20.15 3.62
C MET A 342 4.07 -19.49 4.97
N GLU A 343 5.13 -18.96 5.59
CA GLU A 343 5.07 -18.24 6.85
C GLU A 343 4.90 -16.73 6.60
N LEU A 344 4.18 -16.06 7.50
CA LEU A 344 4.06 -14.60 7.49
C LEU A 344 5.36 -13.94 7.99
N PRO A 345 5.64 -12.69 7.58
CA PRO A 345 6.79 -11.97 8.11
C PRO A 345 6.66 -11.75 9.62
N VAL A 346 7.80 -11.76 10.30
CA VAL A 346 7.89 -11.41 11.72
C VAL A 346 8.00 -9.89 11.85
N PRO A 347 7.21 -9.25 12.73
CA PRO A 347 7.35 -7.83 13.07
C PRO A 347 8.77 -7.44 13.47
N THR A 348 9.30 -6.37 12.90
CA THR A 348 10.63 -5.82 13.21
C THR A 348 10.58 -4.58 14.07
N HIS A 349 9.40 -3.95 14.19
CA HIS A 349 9.16 -2.74 14.95
C HIS A 349 7.95 -2.88 15.88
N SER A 350 7.92 -2.11 16.97
CA SER A 350 6.82 -2.11 17.94
C SER A 350 6.65 -0.73 18.62
N ASN A 351 5.45 -0.46 19.14
CA ASN A 351 5.23 0.66 20.06
C ASN A 351 5.83 0.42 21.45
N THR A 352 6.08 -0.84 21.78
CA THR A 352 6.76 -1.29 23.00
C THR A 352 7.84 -2.29 22.57
N PRO A 353 9.03 -1.81 22.15
CA PRO A 353 10.10 -2.67 21.65
C PRO A 353 10.49 -3.77 22.65
N ASP A 354 10.73 -4.97 22.12
CA ASP A 354 11.13 -6.14 22.89
C ASP A 354 12.20 -6.94 22.13
N LEU A 355 12.57 -8.13 22.63
CA LEU A 355 13.60 -8.96 22.01
C LEU A 355 13.20 -9.44 20.59
N LEU A 356 11.89 -9.58 20.30
CA LEU A 356 11.37 -10.08 19.03
C LEU A 356 11.12 -8.96 18.02
N SER A 357 10.83 -7.75 18.48
CA SER A 357 10.62 -6.55 17.67
C SER A 357 11.40 -5.37 18.26
N PRO A 358 12.72 -5.32 18.01
CA PRO A 358 13.63 -4.47 18.78
C PRO A 358 13.54 -2.99 18.43
N ASN A 359 12.95 -2.63 17.29
CA ASN A 359 12.94 -1.24 16.83
C ASN A 359 11.67 -0.51 17.29
N PRO A 360 11.76 0.74 17.75
CA PRO A 360 10.59 1.59 17.92
C PRO A 360 9.96 1.92 16.57
N TYR A 361 8.65 2.16 16.53
CA TYR A 361 8.00 2.61 15.30
C TYR A 361 8.63 3.88 14.72
N VAL A 362 8.81 3.90 13.40
CA VAL A 362 9.28 5.07 12.66
C VAL A 362 8.22 6.17 12.72
N THR A 363 8.66 7.39 13.01
CA THR A 363 7.81 8.55 13.26
C THR A 363 7.63 9.43 12.02
N VAL A 364 6.62 10.30 12.04
CA VAL A 364 6.43 11.34 11.00
C VAL A 364 7.66 12.26 10.92
N GLY A 365 8.27 12.61 12.05
CA GLY A 365 9.45 13.48 12.09
C GLY A 365 10.65 12.85 11.38
N GLU A 366 10.90 11.56 11.62
CA GLU A 366 11.94 10.81 10.92
C GLU A 366 11.64 10.69 9.43
N ALA A 367 10.39 10.39 9.07
CA ALA A 367 9.98 10.28 7.66
C ALA A 367 10.18 11.58 6.89
N PHE A 368 9.98 12.76 7.49
CA PHE A 368 10.10 14.05 6.82
C PHE A 368 11.53 14.62 6.84
N LYS A 369 12.45 14.01 7.59
CA LYS A 369 13.83 14.49 7.72
C LYS A 369 14.52 14.60 6.37
N GLY A 370 15.19 15.73 6.11
CA GLY A 370 15.99 15.94 4.91
C GLY A 370 15.20 16.33 3.65
N LEU A 371 13.87 16.52 3.71
CA LEU A 371 13.15 17.17 2.61
C LEU A 371 13.57 18.64 2.47
N PRO A 372 13.71 19.16 1.24
CA PRO A 372 14.00 20.57 1.03
C PRO A 372 12.82 21.41 1.51
N LYS A 373 13.11 22.62 2.03
CA LYS A 373 12.06 23.55 2.41
C LYS A 373 11.29 24.00 1.18
N LEU A 374 9.97 24.07 1.31
CA LEU A 374 9.12 24.71 0.31
C LEU A 374 9.26 26.23 0.45
N VAL A 375 9.62 26.89 -0.66
CA VAL A 375 9.69 28.37 -0.75
C VAL A 375 8.32 28.94 -1.09
#